data_AF-A0A7V6W333-F1
#
_entry.id   AF-A0A7V6W333-F1
#
_cell.length_a   1.000
_cell.length_b   1.000
_cell.length_c   1.000
_cell.angle_alpha   90.00
_cell.angle_beta   90.00
_cell.angle_gamma   90.00
#
_symmetry.space_group_name_H-M   'P 1'
#
loop_
_entity.id
_entity.type
_entity.pdbx_description
1 polymer ?
#
loop_
_entity_poly.entity_id
_entity_poly.type
_entity_poly.pdbx_seq_one_letter_code
_entity_poly.pdbx_strand_id
1 'polypeptide(L)'
;MNAHKRNTGIFFIVIPLTILISAFLFDEGIKIVQHKRLEHVTKTIIKDSFTYNVNDYYEKAKREYKNKKIDYDQLRVEYDYDTLYIYNVHTYVSFFGRIFNIKAYRTDVSIKGTLVGDEVVFEKVDTSTEEF
;
A
#
# COMPACT_ATOMS: atom_id res chain seq x y z
N MET A 1 51.84 -1.02 18.58
CA MET A 1 51.30 -1.21 17.22
C MET A 1 49.83 -1.67 17.25
N ASN A 2 48.92 -0.96 17.93
CA ASN A 2 47.56 -1.49 18.21
C ASN A 2 46.39 -0.50 18.07
N ALA A 3 46.62 0.81 17.88
CA ALA A 3 45.52 1.77 17.75
C ALA A 3 44.88 1.77 16.34
N HIS A 4 45.70 1.72 15.28
CA HIS A 4 45.19 1.69 13.91
C HIS A 4 44.40 0.40 13.58
N LYS A 5 44.88 -0.77 14.01
CA LYS A 5 44.17 -2.05 13.80
C LYS A 5 42.82 -2.11 14.51
N ARG A 6 42.69 -1.47 15.70
CA ARG A 6 41.43 -1.42 16.46
C ARG A 6 40.41 -0.51 15.81
N ASN A 7 40.83 0.64 15.26
CA ASN A 7 39.93 1.54 14.52
C ASN A 7 39.46 0.93 13.19
N THR A 8 40.31 0.22 12.45
CA THR A 8 39.89 -0.43 11.20
C THR A 8 38.84 -1.53 11.44
N GLY A 9 38.96 -2.30 12.52
CA GLY A 9 37.96 -3.31 12.90
C GLY A 9 36.57 -2.73 13.19
N ILE A 10 36.51 -1.55 13.79
CA ILE A 10 35.25 -0.85 14.07
C ILE A 10 34.55 -0.45 12.77
N PHE A 11 35.27 -0.02 11.73
CA PHE A 11 34.68 0.30 10.43
C PHE A 11 33.98 -0.91 9.77
N PHE A 12 34.56 -2.10 9.90
CA PHE A 12 33.95 -3.34 9.39
C PHE A 12 32.67 -3.75 10.12
N ILE A 13 32.41 -3.20 11.32
CA ILE A 13 31.18 -3.43 12.06
C ILE A 13 30.17 -2.29 11.84
N VAL A 14 30.65 -1.04 11.91
CA VAL A 14 29.81 0.15 11.83
C VAL A 14 29.24 0.35 10.43
N ILE A 15 30.01 0.15 9.36
CA ILE A 15 29.51 0.35 7.99
C ILE A 15 28.38 -0.63 7.65
N PRO A 16 28.51 -1.95 7.88
CA PRO A 16 27.39 -2.86 7.65
C PRO A 16 26.17 -2.55 8.51
N LEU A 17 26.39 -2.15 9.77
CA LEU A 17 25.30 -1.79 10.67
C LEU A 17 24.55 -0.54 10.19
N THR A 18 25.26 0.49 9.72
CA THR A 18 24.60 1.69 9.17
C THR A 18 23.84 1.38 7.88
N ILE A 19 24.38 0.54 7.00
CA ILE A 19 23.67 0.08 5.79
C ILE A 19 22.38 -0.65 6.18
N LEU A 20 22.42 -1.55 7.18
CA LEU A 20 21.24 -2.26 7.67
C LEU A 20 20.18 -1.31 8.21
N ILE A 21 20.58 -0.33 9.04
CA ILE A 21 19.66 0.67 9.60
C ILE A 21 19.06 1.53 8.48
N SER A 22 19.87 1.99 7.52
CA SER A 22 19.39 2.77 6.38
C SER A 22 18.42 1.98 5.50
N ALA A 23 18.72 0.70 5.24
CA ALA A 23 17.83 -0.18 4.48
C ALA A 23 16.47 -0.37 5.18
N PHE A 24 16.48 -0.53 6.51
CA PHE A 24 15.27 -0.61 7.31
C PHE A 24 14.42 0.67 7.23
N LEU A 25 15.04 1.84 7.41
CA LEU A 25 14.35 3.13 7.32
C LEU A 25 13.76 3.37 5.92
N PHE A 26 14.50 2.98 4.87
CA PHE A 26 14.04 3.09 3.50
C PHE A 26 12.78 2.26 3.25
N ASP A 27 12.71 1.05 3.80
CA ASP A 27 11.54 0.18 3.65
C ASP A 27 10.30 0.68 4.37
N GLU A 28 10.44 1.25 5.57
CA GLU A 28 9.34 1.93 6.24
C GLU A 28 8.82 3.11 5.41
N GLY A 29 9.74 3.85 4.77
CA GLY A 29 9.39 4.88 3.79
C GLY A 29 8.59 4.33 2.61
N ILE A 30 9.07 3.24 1.98
CA ILE A 30 8.36 2.57 0.88
C ILE A 30 6.98 2.12 1.32
N LYS A 31 6.85 1.50 2.49
CA LYS A 31 5.57 1.03 3.04
C LYS A 31 4.54 2.16 3.11
N ILE A 32 4.94 3.31 3.66
CA ILE A 32 4.07 4.49 3.75
C ILE A 32 3.68 4.99 2.37
N VAL A 33 4.64 5.09 1.44
CA VAL A 33 4.39 5.56 0.08
C VAL A 33 3.45 4.64 -0.67
N GLN A 34 3.64 3.32 -0.58
CA GLN A 34 2.79 2.34 -1.26
C GLN A 34 1.38 2.31 -0.68
N HIS A 35 1.24 2.37 0.65
CA HIS A 35 -0.07 2.48 1.29
C HIS A 35 -0.80 3.75 0.85
N LYS A 36 -0.14 4.91 0.88
CA LYS A 36 -0.73 6.18 0.41
C LYS A 36 -1.10 6.16 -1.07
N ARG A 37 -0.25 5.54 -1.91
CA ARG A 37 -0.53 5.38 -3.34
C ARG A 37 -1.75 4.52 -3.57
N LEU A 38 -1.85 3.37 -2.90
CA LEU A 38 -3.01 2.49 -2.98
C LEU A 38 -4.26 3.22 -2.50
N GLU A 39 -4.21 3.85 -1.32
CA GLU A 39 -5.31 4.63 -0.74
C GLU A 39 -5.79 5.73 -1.69
N HIS A 40 -4.87 6.51 -2.26
CA HIS A 40 -5.20 7.58 -3.18
C HIS A 40 -5.90 7.06 -4.44
N VAL A 41 -5.36 6.00 -5.06
CA VAL A 41 -5.97 5.39 -6.25
C VAL A 41 -7.37 4.85 -5.93
N THR A 42 -7.54 4.16 -4.80
CA THR A 42 -8.84 3.63 -4.37
C THR A 42 -9.87 4.76 -4.19
N LYS A 43 -9.51 5.86 -3.52
CA LYS A 43 -10.42 7.02 -3.36
C LYS A 43 -10.79 7.64 -4.70
N THR A 44 -9.83 7.77 -5.62
CA THR A 44 -10.10 8.26 -6.98
C THR A 44 -11.06 7.36 -7.73
N ILE A 45 -10.86 6.03 -7.68
CA ILE A 45 -11.77 5.06 -8.31
C ILE A 45 -13.20 5.24 -7.77
N ILE A 46 -13.35 5.34 -6.45
CA ILE A 46 -14.66 5.50 -5.82
C ILE A 46 -15.31 6.82 -6.26
N LYS A 47 -14.57 7.95 -6.18
CA LYS A 47 -15.05 9.26 -6.60
C LYS A 47 -15.53 9.24 -8.04
N ASP A 48 -14.69 8.76 -8.95
CA ASP A 48 -15.01 8.70 -10.38
C ASP A 48 -16.19 7.76 -10.64
N SER A 49 -16.40 6.74 -9.81
CA SER A 49 -17.51 5.81 -9.95
C SER A 49 -18.86 6.44 -9.64
N PHE A 50 -18.93 7.31 -8.64
CA PHE A 50 -20.13 8.10 -8.38
C PHE A 50 -20.36 9.20 -9.44
N THR A 51 -19.30 9.82 -9.96
CA THR A 51 -19.44 10.91 -10.95
C THR A 51 -19.94 10.43 -12.32
N TYR A 52 -19.50 9.26 -12.78
CA TYR A 52 -19.72 8.84 -14.18
C TYR A 52 -20.77 7.75 -14.38
N ASN A 53 -21.57 7.44 -13.36
CA ASN A 53 -22.62 6.39 -13.34
C ASN A 53 -22.19 5.09 -14.07
N VAL A 54 -21.58 4.17 -13.32
CA VAL A 54 -20.85 3.03 -13.88
C VAL A 54 -21.76 1.81 -13.93
N ASN A 55 -21.81 1.13 -15.08
CA ASN A 55 -22.57 -0.10 -15.24
C ASN A 55 -21.98 -1.29 -14.43
N ASP A 56 -20.66 -1.31 -14.25
CA ASP A 56 -19.92 -2.35 -13.51
C ASP A 56 -18.77 -1.72 -12.71
N TYR A 57 -18.96 -1.62 -11.38
CA TYR A 57 -17.99 -1.05 -10.45
C TYR A 57 -16.71 -1.89 -10.34
N TYR A 58 -16.83 -3.22 -10.42
CA TYR A 58 -15.71 -4.14 -10.28
C TYR A 58 -14.77 -4.03 -11.47
N GLU A 59 -15.28 -4.11 -12.70
CA GLU A 59 -14.47 -4.04 -13.91
C GLU A 59 -13.86 -2.65 -14.13
N LYS A 60 -14.51 -1.58 -13.64
CA LYS A 60 -13.89 -0.25 -13.59
C LYS A 60 -12.71 -0.23 -12.62
N ALA A 61 -12.91 -0.66 -11.38
CA ALA A 61 -11.84 -0.66 -10.36
C ALA A 61 -10.63 -1.49 -10.82
N LYS A 62 -10.88 -2.69 -11.34
CA LYS A 62 -9.86 -3.59 -11.89
C LYS A 62 -9.03 -2.94 -13.00
N ARG A 63 -9.69 -2.29 -13.95
CA ARG A 63 -9.03 -1.57 -15.05
C ARG A 63 -8.18 -0.40 -14.54
N GLU A 64 -8.68 0.37 -13.59
CA GLU A 64 -7.92 1.47 -13.00
C GLU A 64 -6.69 0.96 -12.23
N TYR A 65 -6.82 -0.08 -11.41
CA TYR A 65 -5.67 -0.69 -10.74
C TYR A 65 -4.64 -1.23 -11.73
N LYS A 66 -5.10 -1.92 -12.79
CA LYS A 66 -4.22 -2.39 -13.87
C LYS A 66 -3.48 -1.24 -14.55
N ASN A 67 -4.18 -0.15 -14.90
CA ASN A 67 -3.59 1.04 -15.52
C ASN A 67 -2.54 1.70 -14.63
N LYS A 68 -2.77 1.69 -13.31
CA LYS A 68 -1.84 2.23 -12.31
C LYS A 68 -0.76 1.25 -11.89
N LYS A 69 -0.67 0.04 -12.46
CA LYS A 69 0.28 -1.01 -12.07
C LYS A 69 0.19 -1.35 -10.57
N ILE A 70 -1.04 -1.57 -10.12
CA ILE A 70 -1.38 -2.04 -8.78
C ILE A 70 -2.00 -3.43 -8.97
N ASP A 71 -1.58 -4.37 -8.13
CA ASP A 71 -2.13 -5.73 -8.16
C ASP A 71 -3.61 -5.70 -7.79
N TYR A 72 -4.40 -6.58 -8.39
CA TYR A 72 -5.84 -6.64 -8.17
C TYR A 72 -6.33 -8.08 -7.95
N ASP A 73 -5.41 -9.01 -7.67
CA ASP A 73 -5.72 -10.43 -7.48
C ASP A 73 -6.63 -10.67 -6.27
N GLN A 74 -6.61 -9.76 -5.29
CA GLN A 74 -7.45 -9.80 -4.10
C GLN A 74 -8.43 -8.61 -4.04
N LEU A 75 -8.76 -8.05 -5.20
CA LEU A 75 -9.74 -6.96 -5.30
C LEU A 75 -11.14 -7.46 -4.92
N ARG A 76 -11.77 -6.78 -3.97
CA ARG A 76 -13.19 -6.90 -3.67
C ARG A 76 -13.85 -5.54 -3.86
N VAL A 77 -15.01 -5.56 -4.51
CA VAL A 77 -15.82 -4.36 -4.76
C VAL A 77 -17.25 -4.72 -4.44
N GLU A 78 -17.85 -3.96 -3.54
CA GLU A 78 -19.24 -4.13 -3.13
C GLU A 78 -19.95 -2.79 -3.25
N TYR A 79 -21.14 -2.80 -3.83
CA TYR A 79 -21.93 -1.59 -4.03
C TYR A 79 -23.32 -1.81 -3.46
N ASP A 80 -23.75 -0.91 -2.59
CA ASP A 80 -25.05 -0.90 -1.94
C ASP A 80 -25.66 0.50 -1.99
N TYR A 81 -26.56 0.72 -2.95
CA TYR A 81 -27.27 1.97 -3.24
C TYR A 81 -26.40 3.23 -3.32
N ASP A 82 -26.04 3.84 -2.18
CA ASP A 82 -25.25 5.07 -2.11
C ASP A 82 -23.83 4.82 -1.60
N THR A 83 -23.49 3.56 -1.34
CA THR A 83 -22.23 3.14 -0.74
C THR A 83 -21.44 2.27 -1.71
N LEU A 84 -20.17 2.60 -1.93
CA LEU A 84 -19.22 1.79 -2.67
C LEU A 84 -18.05 1.43 -1.75
N TYR A 85 -17.88 0.13 -1.51
CA TYR A 85 -16.77 -0.44 -0.77
C TYR A 85 -15.75 -1.03 -1.73
N ILE A 86 -14.48 -0.69 -1.53
CA ILE A 86 -13.36 -1.27 -2.27
C ILE A 86 -12.29 -1.71 -1.28
N TYR A 87 -11.99 -3.01 -1.31
CA TYR A 87 -10.85 -3.61 -0.67
C TYR A 87 -9.86 -4.10 -1.71
N ASN A 88 -8.57 -3.81 -1.51
CA ASN A 88 -7.54 -4.37 -2.35
C ASN A 88 -6.23 -4.58 -1.59
N VAL A 89 -5.45 -5.52 -2.09
CA VAL A 89 -4.12 -5.87 -1.60
C VAL A 89 -3.10 -5.66 -2.70
N HIS A 90 -2.04 -4.91 -2.39
CA HIS A 90 -0.91 -4.70 -3.29
C HIS A 90 0.36 -5.25 -2.67
N THR A 91 1.13 -5.96 -3.49
CA THR A 91 2.43 -6.50 -3.11
C THR A 91 3.53 -5.62 -3.67
N TYR A 92 4.54 -5.32 -2.85
CA TYR A 92 5.71 -4.56 -3.30
C TYR A 92 7.00 -5.20 -2.83
N VAL A 93 8.06 -4.96 -3.61
CA VAL A 93 9.40 -5.46 -3.29
C VAL A 93 10.05 -4.52 -2.29
N SER A 94 10.63 -5.12 -1.25
CA SER A 94 11.33 -4.43 -0.19
C SER A 94 12.84 -4.54 -0.40
N PHE A 95 13.56 -3.49 -0.04
CA PHE A 95 15.00 -3.44 -0.14
C PHE A 95 15.67 -4.21 1.01
N PHE A 96 15.21 -4.01 2.25
CA PHE A 96 15.71 -4.75 3.42
C PHE A 96 15.37 -6.23 3.32
N GLY A 97 14.13 -6.56 2.95
CA GLY A 97 13.66 -7.91 2.71
C GLY A 97 14.51 -8.65 1.68
N ARG A 98 14.94 -7.98 0.60
CA ARG A 98 15.85 -8.58 -0.38
C ARG A 98 17.19 -8.99 0.23
N ILE A 99 17.71 -8.24 1.20
CA ILE A 99 18.95 -8.59 1.94
C ILE A 99 18.77 -9.89 2.75
N PHE A 100 17.55 -10.12 3.27
CA PHE A 100 17.21 -11.30 4.09
C PHE A 100 16.39 -12.37 3.35
N ASN A 101 16.35 -12.31 2.02
CA ASN A 101 15.57 -13.22 1.17
C ASN A 101 14.05 -13.26 1.45
N ILE A 102 13.50 -12.18 2.02
CA ILE A 102 12.06 -11.93 2.11
C ILE A 102 11.61 -11.37 0.76
N LYS A 103 10.75 -12.13 0.07
CA LYS A 103 10.45 -11.89 -1.35
C LYS A 103 9.60 -10.64 -1.58
N ALA A 104 8.64 -10.36 -0.71
CA ALA A 104 7.73 -9.24 -0.89
C ALA A 104 6.98 -8.87 0.40
N TYR A 105 6.53 -7.62 0.47
CA TYR A 105 5.68 -7.10 1.53
C TYR A 105 4.30 -6.80 0.97
N ARG A 106 3.32 -6.79 1.86
CA ARG A 106 1.92 -6.57 1.54
C ARG A 106 1.46 -5.24 2.12
N THR A 107 0.69 -4.48 1.35
CA THR A 107 -0.14 -3.40 1.88
C THR A 107 -1.57 -3.62 1.41
N ASP A 108 -2.51 -3.45 2.32
CA ASP A 108 -3.92 -3.51 2.02
C ASP A 108 -4.61 -2.20 2.41
N VAL A 109 -5.69 -1.93 1.68
CA VAL A 109 -6.52 -0.74 1.83
C VAL A 109 -7.96 -1.18 1.70
N SER A 110 -8.78 -0.66 2.59
CA SER A 110 -10.21 -0.92 2.71
C SER A 110 -10.89 0.44 2.85
N ILE A 111 -11.62 0.86 1.82
CA ILE A 111 -12.25 2.18 1.78
C ILE A 111 -13.72 2.02 1.40
N LYS A 112 -14.56 2.65 2.21
CA LYS A 112 -15.98 2.87 1.94
C LYS A 112 -16.15 4.31 1.49
N GLY A 113 -16.80 4.53 0.35
CA GLY A 113 -17.28 5.84 -0.06
C GLY A 113 -18.79 5.89 -0.03
N THR A 114 -19.35 6.90 0.61
CA THR A 114 -20.79 7.13 0.68
C THR A 114 -21.12 8.44 -0.01
N LEU A 115 -22.10 8.43 -0.91
CA LEU A 115 -22.63 9.64 -1.53
C LEU A 115 -23.59 10.32 -0.55
N VAL A 116 -23.24 11.52 -0.06
CA VAL A 116 -24.07 12.33 0.84
C VAL A 116 -24.38 13.64 0.13
N GLY A 117 -25.56 13.71 -0.49
CA GLY A 117 -25.89 14.82 -1.40
C GLY A 117 -25.03 14.75 -2.66
N ASP A 118 -24.26 15.80 -2.92
CA ASP A 118 -23.33 15.88 -4.08
C ASP A 118 -21.87 15.57 -3.73
N GLU A 119 -21.58 15.27 -2.45
CA GLU A 119 -20.22 14.99 -1.97
C GLU A 119 -20.01 13.52 -1.65
N VAL A 120 -18.80 13.01 -1.94
CA VAL A 120 -18.37 11.65 -1.60
C VAL A 120 -17.56 11.70 -0.31
N VAL A 121 -18.10 11.10 0.76
CA VAL A 121 -17.43 10.96 2.06
C VAL A 121 -16.68 9.64 2.09
N PHE A 122 -15.41 9.66 2.50
CA PHE A 122 -14.55 8.46 2.57
C PHE A 122 -14.32 8.02 4.00
N GLU A 123 -14.60 6.76 4.29
CA GLU A 123 -14.34 6.11 5.57
C GLU A 123 -13.34 4.96 5.36
N LYS A 124 -12.33 4.89 6.22
CA LYS A 124 -11.44 3.73 6.29
C LYS A 124 -12.14 2.65 7.12
N VAL A 125 -12.27 1.46 6.58
CA VAL A 125 -12.90 0.33 7.29
C VAL A 125 -11.78 -0.58 7.77
N ASP A 126 -11.64 -0.75 9.08
CA ASP A 126 -10.62 -1.63 9.66
C ASP A 126 -10.91 -3.09 9.31
N THR A 127 -10.01 -3.67 8.53
CA THR A 127 -10.04 -5.08 8.10
C THR A 127 -9.94 -6.09 9.24
N SER A 128 -9.69 -5.65 10.48
CA SER A 128 -9.58 -6.49 11.67
C SER A 128 -10.90 -6.70 12.42
N THR A 129 -11.95 -5.96 12.10
CA THR A 129 -13.16 -5.85 12.96
C THR A 129 -14.44 -6.36 12.32
N GLU A 130 -14.41 -6.65 11.02
CA GLU A 130 -15.55 -7.21 10.32
C GLU A 130 -15.12 -8.54 9.68
N GLU A 131 -15.61 -9.64 10.26
CA GLU A 131 -15.79 -10.88 9.51
C GLU A 131 -16.77 -10.56 8.37
N PHE A 132 -16.23 -10.42 7.16
CA PHE A 132 -17.00 -10.49 5.92
C PHE A 132 -16.78 -11.87 5.27
#